data_AF-A0A838I0E3-F1
#
_entry.id   AF-A0A838I0E3-F1
#
_cell.length_a   1.000
_cell.length_b   1.000
_cell.length_c   1.000
_cell.angle_alpha   90.00
_cell.angle_beta   90.00
_cell.angle_gamma   90.00
#
_symmetry.space_group_name_H-M   'P 1'
#
loop_
_entity.id
_entity.type
_entity.pdbx_description
1 polymer ?
#
loop_
_entity_poly.entity_id
_entity_poly.type
_entity_poly.pdbx_seq_one_letter_code
_entity_poly.pdbx_strand_id
1 'polypeptide(L)'
;MGQFAVEEWIAVAGIAAGIVGTLLGTLLGARLSADRERATRRALEHRDRRGEVEHALTRADLALADLDPDTLVVGLVHDRGLNLDRTAETLATLQEAERLGAAREALALVRVRHPDPDVRDAASTLARDLVRAQHAVTGWFRATVVDRRIDAAALADSHADATAALRTAAGARDRLADLAAT
;
A
#
# COMPACT_ATOMS: atom_id res chain seq x y z
N MET A 1 -50.29 -57.31 -36.60
CA MET A 1 -49.49 -57.32 -35.36
C MET A 1 -48.24 -56.44 -35.51
N GLY A 2 -48.37 -55.13 -35.74
CA GLY A 2 -47.18 -54.27 -35.95
C GLY A 2 -47.33 -52.78 -35.64
N GLN A 3 -48.52 -52.32 -35.26
CA GLN A 3 -48.79 -50.88 -35.08
C GLN A 3 -48.52 -50.40 -33.64
N PHE A 4 -48.57 -51.29 -32.65
CA PHE A 4 -48.30 -50.97 -31.24
C PHE A 4 -46.82 -50.74 -30.92
N ALA A 5 -45.89 -51.25 -31.74
CA ALA A 5 -44.46 -51.10 -31.49
C ALA A 5 -43.92 -49.71 -31.89
N VAL A 6 -44.59 -48.95 -32.76
CA VAL A 6 -44.05 -47.66 -33.25
C VAL A 6 -44.36 -46.52 -32.28
N GLU A 7 -45.53 -46.53 -31.63
CA GLU A 7 -45.91 -45.49 -30.66
C GLU A 7 -45.09 -45.55 -29.36
N GLU A 8 -44.73 -46.76 -28.91
CA GLU A 8 -43.93 -46.95 -27.69
C GLU A 8 -42.48 -46.44 -27.87
N TRP A 9 -41.90 -46.61 -29.06
CA TRP A 9 -40.55 -46.13 -29.36
C TRP A 9 -40.46 -44.60 -29.50
N ILE A 10 -41.51 -43.94 -29.98
CA ILE A 10 -41.56 -42.47 -30.09
C ILE A 10 -41.66 -41.84 -28.69
N ALA A 11 -42.43 -42.45 -27.77
CA ALA A 11 -42.54 -41.99 -26.39
C ALA A 11 -41.19 -42.13 -25.63
N VAL A 12 -40.49 -43.26 -25.79
CA VAL A 12 -39.18 -43.48 -25.15
C VAL A 12 -38.12 -42.54 -25.71
N ALA A 13 -38.12 -42.26 -27.02
CA ALA A 13 -37.19 -41.31 -27.64
C ALA A 13 -37.39 -39.87 -27.15
N GLY A 14 -38.65 -39.44 -26.95
CA GLY A 14 -38.97 -38.12 -26.39
C GLY A 14 -38.52 -37.95 -24.94
N ILE A 15 -38.70 -38.98 -24.10
CA ILE A 15 -38.26 -38.98 -22.70
C ILE A 15 -36.72 -38.97 -22.62
N ALA A 16 -36.04 -39.77 -23.44
CA ALA A 16 -34.58 -39.80 -23.49
C ALA A 16 -33.97 -38.45 -23.92
N ALA A 17 -34.56 -37.79 -24.92
CA ALA A 17 -34.13 -36.46 -25.36
C ALA A 17 -34.33 -35.39 -24.27
N GLY A 18 -35.43 -35.44 -23.51
CA GLY A 18 -35.70 -34.53 -22.40
C GLY A 18 -34.71 -34.68 -21.24
N ILE A 19 -34.35 -35.93 -20.90
CA ILE A 19 -33.36 -36.22 -19.84
C ILE A 19 -31.97 -35.72 -20.25
N VAL A 20 -31.55 -36.00 -21.49
CA VAL A 20 -30.24 -35.55 -22.01
C VAL A 20 -30.15 -34.03 -22.04
N GLY A 21 -31.20 -33.33 -22.50
CA GLY A 21 -31.23 -31.86 -22.50
C GLY A 21 -31.14 -31.25 -21.10
N THR A 22 -31.79 -31.87 -20.11
CA THR A 22 -31.77 -31.40 -18.71
C THR A 22 -30.40 -31.62 -18.08
N LEU A 23 -29.77 -32.78 -18.31
CA LEU A 23 -28.42 -33.08 -17.83
C LEU A 23 -27.37 -32.17 -18.48
N LEU A 24 -27.49 -31.89 -19.78
CA LEU A 24 -26.60 -30.95 -20.46
C LEU A 24 -26.76 -29.53 -19.93
N GLY A 25 -28.00 -29.06 -19.74
CA GLY A 25 -28.31 -27.73 -19.22
C GLY A 25 -27.81 -27.51 -17.79
N THR A 26 -27.93 -28.53 -16.92
CA THR A 26 -27.43 -28.48 -15.53
C THR A 26 -25.90 -28.52 -15.46
N LEU A 27 -25.24 -29.35 -16.27
CA LEU A 27 -23.77 -29.37 -16.36
C LEU A 27 -23.21 -28.04 -16.90
N LEU A 28 -23.83 -27.48 -17.93
CA LEU A 28 -23.42 -26.20 -18.51
C LEU A 28 -23.67 -25.04 -17.53
N GLY A 29 -24.81 -25.05 -16.85
CA GLY A 29 -25.15 -24.07 -15.81
C GLY A 29 -24.21 -24.14 -14.60
N ALA A 30 -23.86 -25.34 -14.14
CA ALA A 30 -22.92 -25.54 -13.04
C ALA A 30 -21.51 -25.05 -13.41
N ARG A 31 -21.07 -25.28 -14.65
CA ARG A 31 -19.75 -24.82 -15.13
C ARG A 31 -19.70 -23.29 -15.27
N LEU A 32 -20.74 -22.68 -15.82
CA LEU A 32 -20.85 -21.21 -15.91
C LEU A 32 -20.97 -20.55 -14.53
N SER A 33 -21.64 -21.19 -13.57
CA SER A 33 -21.70 -20.73 -12.18
C SER A 33 -20.33 -20.78 -11.50
N ALA A 34 -19.61 -21.90 -11.64
CA ALA A 34 -18.28 -22.05 -11.07
C ALA A 34 -17.27 -21.08 -11.68
N ASP A 35 -17.34 -20.82 -12.99
CA ASP A 35 -16.46 -19.84 -13.64
C ASP A 35 -16.81 -18.39 -13.24
N ARG A 36 -18.10 -18.08 -13.03
CA ARG A 36 -18.51 -16.79 -12.45
C ARG A 36 -17.97 -16.60 -11.03
N GLU A 37 -18.08 -17.63 -10.19
CA GLU A 37 -17.63 -17.59 -8.79
C GLU A 37 -16.10 -17.43 -8.69
N ARG A 38 -15.35 -18.10 -9.58
CA ARG A 38 -13.90 -17.91 -9.68
C ARG A 38 -13.55 -16.50 -10.17
N ALA A 39 -14.29 -15.97 -11.14
CA ALA A 39 -14.06 -14.63 -11.65
C ALA A 39 -14.35 -13.56 -10.59
N THR A 40 -15.45 -13.68 -9.84
CA THR A 40 -15.76 -12.75 -8.74
C THR A 40 -14.76 -12.87 -7.60
N ARG A 41 -14.33 -14.09 -7.23
CA ARG A 41 -13.30 -14.28 -6.20
C ARG A 41 -11.97 -13.61 -6.60
N ARG A 42 -11.50 -13.81 -7.84
CA ARG A 42 -10.28 -13.16 -8.35
C ARG A 42 -10.40 -11.64 -8.36
N ALA A 43 -11.55 -11.11 -8.77
CA ALA A 43 -11.80 -9.67 -8.78
C ALA A 43 -11.79 -9.07 -7.36
N LEU A 44 -12.37 -9.78 -6.38
CA LEU A 44 -12.34 -9.37 -4.98
C LEU A 44 -10.92 -9.39 -4.42
N GLU A 45 -10.15 -10.45 -4.69
CA GLU A 45 -8.74 -10.55 -4.27
C GLU A 45 -7.88 -9.43 -4.88
N HIS A 46 -8.10 -9.07 -6.15
CA HIS A 46 -7.39 -7.95 -6.77
C HIS A 46 -7.74 -6.61 -6.13
N ARG A 47 -9.02 -6.38 -5.83
CA ARG A 47 -9.47 -5.16 -5.16
C ARG A 47 -8.88 -5.04 -3.75
N ASP A 48 -8.83 -6.14 -3.01
CA ASP A 48 -8.30 -6.17 -1.65
C ASP A 48 -6.80 -5.85 -1.64
N ARG A 49 -6.02 -6.49 -2.53
CA ARG A 49 -4.57 -6.20 -2.69
C ARG A 49 -4.30 -4.75 -3.05
N ARG A 50 -5.07 -4.19 -3.99
CA ARG A 50 -4.93 -2.77 -4.38
C ARG A 50 -5.25 -1.85 -3.20
N GLY A 51 -6.29 -2.16 -2.43
CA GLY A 51 -6.65 -1.43 -1.21
C GLY A 51 -5.55 -1.46 -0.15
N GLU A 52 -4.88 -2.60 0.04
CA GLU A 52 -3.74 -2.70 0.96
C GLU A 52 -2.58 -1.78 0.55
N VAL A 53 -2.22 -1.74 -0.75
CA VAL A 53 -1.14 -0.88 -1.24
C VAL A 53 -1.52 0.60 -1.18
N GLU A 54 -2.74 0.97 -1.58
CA GLU A 54 -3.24 2.35 -1.48
C GLU A 54 -3.26 2.84 -0.04
N HIS A 55 -3.63 1.98 0.92
CA HIS A 55 -3.58 2.30 2.34
C HIS A 55 -2.13 2.55 2.81
N ALA A 56 -1.19 1.70 2.39
CA ALA A 56 0.22 1.86 2.73
C ALA A 56 0.83 3.14 2.15
N LEU A 57 0.50 3.48 0.90
CA LEU A 57 0.92 4.73 0.25
C LEU A 57 0.37 5.95 0.98
N THR A 58 -0.90 5.93 1.35
CA THR A 58 -1.52 7.02 2.12
C THR A 58 -0.82 7.23 3.46
N ARG A 59 -0.49 6.15 4.17
CA ARG A 59 0.25 6.23 5.44
C ARG A 59 1.67 6.76 5.23
N ALA A 60 2.34 6.36 4.15
CA ALA A 60 3.67 6.86 3.80
C ALA A 60 3.65 8.36 3.47
N ASP A 61 2.66 8.84 2.73
CA ASP A 61 2.51 10.26 2.39
C ASP A 61 2.32 11.12 3.64
N LEU A 62 1.50 10.66 4.59
CA LEU A 62 1.33 11.33 5.88
C LEU A 62 2.63 11.35 6.69
N ALA A 63 3.39 10.25 6.68
CA ALA A 63 4.69 10.20 7.36
C ALA A 63 5.74 11.12 6.72
N LEU A 64 5.74 11.24 5.39
CA LEU A 64 6.64 12.16 4.68
C LEU A 64 6.30 13.62 4.99
N ALA A 65 5.02 13.97 5.06
CA ALA A 65 4.58 15.31 5.41
C ALA A 65 5.05 15.74 6.81
N ASP A 66 5.03 14.83 7.79
CA ASP A 66 5.52 15.09 9.15
C ASP A 66 7.04 15.28 9.22
N LEU A 67 7.78 14.81 8.22
CA LEU A 67 9.23 14.89 8.15
C LEU A 67 9.71 16.07 7.29
N ASP A 68 8.82 16.92 6.79
CA ASP A 68 9.19 18.06 5.94
C ASP A 68 10.01 19.12 6.71
N PRO A 69 11.31 19.31 6.35
CA PRO A 69 12.19 20.24 7.04
C PRO A 69 11.69 21.68 6.95
N ASP A 70 11.10 22.07 5.83
CA ASP A 70 10.64 23.45 5.61
C ASP A 70 9.47 23.79 6.55
N THR A 71 8.54 22.86 6.72
CA THR A 71 7.44 22.97 7.68
C THR A 71 7.98 23.05 9.12
N LEU A 72 9.01 22.26 9.45
CA LEU A 72 9.66 22.29 10.75
C LEU A 72 10.42 23.60 11.02
N VAL A 73 11.06 24.22 10.00
CA VAL A 73 11.69 25.54 10.11
C VAL A 73 10.66 26.62 10.45
N VAL A 74 9.49 26.61 9.81
CA VAL A 74 8.43 27.60 10.08
C VAL A 74 7.94 27.49 11.53
N GLY A 75 7.70 26.27 12.02
CA GLY A 75 7.39 26.04 13.42
C GLY A 75 8.49 26.54 14.36
N LEU A 76 9.75 26.31 13.98
CA LEU A 76 10.91 26.72 14.75
C LEU A 76 11.06 28.24 14.92
N VAL A 77 10.90 28.99 13.83
CA VAL A 77 10.98 30.46 13.85
C VAL A 77 9.91 31.02 14.79
N HIS A 78 8.75 30.38 14.82
CA HIS A 78 7.67 30.75 15.73
C HIS A 78 8.00 30.43 17.20
N ASP A 79 8.54 29.24 17.48
CA ASP A 79 8.85 28.81 18.85
C ASP A 79 10.09 29.50 19.45
N ARG A 80 11.11 29.85 18.66
CA ARG A 80 12.24 30.68 19.13
C ARG A 80 11.80 32.05 19.66
N GLY A 81 10.63 32.53 19.22
CA GLY A 81 10.03 33.76 19.72
C GLY A 81 9.31 33.61 21.07
N LEU A 82 8.91 32.39 21.47
CA LEU A 82 7.94 32.23 22.57
C LEU A 82 8.14 31.05 23.56
N ASN A 83 8.88 29.96 23.28
CA ASN A 83 9.18 28.95 24.34
C ASN A 83 10.20 27.85 23.95
N LEU A 84 11.15 27.54 24.85
CA LEU A 84 12.15 26.47 24.66
C LEU A 84 11.60 25.06 24.93
N ASP A 85 10.56 24.90 25.75
CA ASP A 85 10.01 23.58 26.13
C ASP A 85 9.43 22.81 24.92
N ARG A 86 8.85 23.51 23.94
CA ARG A 86 8.32 22.90 22.71
C ARG A 86 9.38 22.26 21.83
N THR A 87 10.65 22.66 21.97
CA THR A 87 11.75 22.06 21.20
C THR A 87 11.97 20.60 21.59
N ALA A 88 11.93 20.28 22.88
CA ALA A 88 12.12 18.92 23.37
C ALA A 88 10.92 18.03 23.00
N GLU A 89 9.71 18.58 23.10
CA GLU A 89 8.48 17.91 22.67
C GLU A 89 8.50 17.60 21.16
N THR A 90 8.84 18.59 20.33
CA THR A 90 8.95 18.42 18.87
C THR A 90 10.01 17.39 18.50
N LEU A 91 11.17 17.41 19.18
CA LEU A 91 12.22 16.40 18.96
C LEU A 91 11.72 15.00 19.32
N ALA A 92 11.01 14.84 20.44
CA ALA A 92 10.41 13.57 20.82
C ALA A 92 9.37 13.12 19.78
N THR A 93 8.52 14.03 19.29
CA THR A 93 7.57 13.76 18.21
C THR A 93 8.26 13.29 16.92
N LEU A 94 9.38 13.90 16.54
CA LEU A 94 10.15 13.47 15.37
C LEU A 94 10.78 12.08 15.58
N GLN A 95 11.29 11.80 16.77
CA GLN A 95 11.88 10.51 17.13
C GLN A 95 10.84 9.38 17.20
N GLU A 96 9.65 9.69 17.70
CA GLU A 96 8.56 8.73 17.93
C GLU A 96 7.42 8.88 16.93
N ALA A 97 7.68 9.47 15.75
CA ALA A 97 6.66 9.80 14.77
C ALA A 97 5.68 8.64 14.54
N GLU A 98 4.51 8.70 15.18
CA GLU A 98 3.56 7.58 15.21
C GLU A 98 3.13 7.21 13.78
N ARG A 99 3.01 8.22 12.92
CA ARG A 99 2.67 8.06 11.50
C ARG A 99 3.71 7.26 10.73
N LEU A 100 4.99 7.34 11.10
CA LEU A 100 6.05 6.52 10.52
C LEU A 100 5.92 5.06 10.95
N GLY A 101 5.64 4.80 12.23
CA GLY A 101 5.35 3.44 12.72
C GLY A 101 4.18 2.82 11.96
N ALA A 102 3.09 3.58 11.88
CA ALA A 102 1.90 3.28 11.11
C ALA A 102 2.18 2.99 9.62
N ALA A 103 3.02 3.79 8.95
CA ALA A 103 3.41 3.56 7.56
C ALA A 103 4.23 2.27 7.41
N ARG A 104 5.17 2.02 8.32
CA ARG A 104 6.00 0.81 8.31
C ARG A 104 5.20 -0.45 8.53
N GLU A 105 4.21 -0.42 9.42
CA GLU A 105 3.29 -1.54 9.63
C GLU A 105 2.46 -1.82 8.36
N ALA A 106 1.89 -0.79 7.74
CA ALA A 106 1.14 -0.95 6.50
C ALA A 106 2.02 -1.51 5.37
N LEU A 107 3.26 -1.02 5.23
CA LEU A 107 4.22 -1.54 4.26
C LEU A 107 4.68 -2.97 4.59
N ALA A 108 4.77 -3.34 5.86
CA ALA A 108 5.07 -4.71 6.26
C ALA A 108 3.95 -5.67 5.84
N LEU A 109 2.68 -5.26 5.93
CA LEU A 109 1.56 -6.05 5.43
C LEU A 109 1.67 -6.27 3.92
N VAL A 110 1.94 -5.21 3.15
CA VAL A 110 2.17 -5.32 1.69
C VAL A 110 3.33 -6.28 1.38
N ARG A 111 4.45 -6.16 2.10
CA ARG A 111 5.61 -7.06 1.94
C ARG A 111 5.30 -8.53 2.21
N VAL A 112 4.38 -8.83 3.11
CA VAL A 112 4.05 -10.22 3.47
C VAL A 112 2.98 -10.80 2.55
N ARG A 113 1.99 -9.98 2.17
CA ARG A 113 0.76 -10.45 1.53
C ARG A 113 0.72 -10.27 0.03
N HIS A 114 1.48 -9.31 -0.51
CA HIS A 114 1.42 -9.04 -1.95
C HIS A 114 2.11 -10.16 -2.74
N PRO A 115 1.45 -10.72 -3.77
CA PRO A 115 2.01 -11.86 -4.53
C PRO A 115 3.16 -11.46 -5.47
N ASP A 116 3.18 -10.20 -5.91
CA ASP A 116 4.21 -9.67 -6.81
C ASP A 116 5.52 -9.36 -6.04
N PRO A 117 6.67 -9.97 -6.41
CA PRO A 117 7.97 -9.68 -5.79
C PRO A 117 8.41 -8.23 -5.93
N ASP A 118 8.15 -7.57 -7.06
CA ASP A 118 8.62 -6.21 -7.32
C ASP A 118 7.90 -5.21 -6.41
N VAL A 119 6.59 -5.42 -6.19
CA VAL A 119 5.81 -4.65 -5.21
C VAL A 119 6.32 -4.86 -3.78
N ARG A 120 6.65 -6.10 -3.40
CA ARG A 120 7.23 -6.38 -2.06
C ARG A 120 8.59 -5.71 -1.88
N ASP A 121 9.43 -5.71 -2.91
CA ASP A 121 10.74 -5.08 -2.86
C ASP A 121 10.66 -3.56 -2.84
N ALA A 122 9.72 -2.98 -3.60
CA ALA A 122 9.42 -1.55 -3.55
C ALA A 122 8.91 -1.13 -2.16
N ALA A 123 7.98 -1.88 -1.56
CA ALA A 123 7.51 -1.63 -0.20
C ALA A 123 8.62 -1.78 0.86
N SER A 124 9.53 -2.74 0.68
CA SER A 124 10.73 -2.90 1.53
C SER A 124 11.68 -1.71 1.42
N THR A 125 11.86 -1.19 0.21
CA THR A 125 12.72 -0.04 -0.06
C THR A 125 12.14 1.21 0.55
N LEU A 126 10.85 1.48 0.33
CA LEU A 126 10.16 2.62 0.93
C LEU A 126 10.24 2.60 2.46
N ALA A 127 9.95 1.45 3.09
CA ALA A 127 10.02 1.34 4.55
C ALA A 127 11.42 1.67 5.10
N ARG A 128 12.48 1.29 4.39
CA ARG A 128 13.87 1.58 4.76
C ARG A 128 14.21 3.06 4.58
N ASP A 129 13.78 3.65 3.47
CA ASP A 129 14.11 5.03 3.14
C ASP A 129 13.34 6.02 4.02
N LEU A 130 12.12 5.68 4.46
CA LEU A 130 11.41 6.46 5.47
C LEU A 130 12.15 6.52 6.81
N VAL A 131 12.77 5.41 7.26
CA VAL A 131 13.59 5.40 8.48
C VAL A 131 14.84 6.25 8.32
N ARG A 132 15.48 6.18 7.15
CA ARG A 132 16.64 7.03 6.85
C ARG A 132 16.27 8.51 6.84
N ALA A 133 15.12 8.85 6.24
CA ALA A 133 14.60 10.21 6.25
C ALA A 133 14.34 10.71 7.67
N GLN A 134 13.69 9.90 8.51
CA GLN A 134 13.47 10.24 9.93
C GLN A 134 14.78 10.54 10.66
N HIS A 135 15.79 9.67 10.53
CA HIS A 135 17.09 9.86 11.17
C HIS A 135 17.79 11.13 10.68
N ALA A 136 17.77 11.39 9.38
CA ALA A 136 18.41 12.56 8.79
C ALA A 136 17.73 13.87 9.25
N VAL A 137 16.39 13.92 9.23
CA VAL A 137 15.59 15.07 9.69
C VAL A 137 15.78 15.30 11.20
N THR A 138 15.76 14.24 12.00
CA THR A 138 16.00 14.33 13.45
C THR A 138 17.41 14.86 13.75
N GLY A 139 18.41 14.36 13.02
CA GLY A 139 19.80 14.83 13.12
C GLY A 139 19.95 16.30 12.78
N TRP A 140 19.37 16.72 11.65
CA TRP A 140 19.32 18.11 11.23
C TRP A 140 18.60 19.00 12.26
N PHE A 141 17.43 18.59 12.76
CA PHE A 141 16.69 19.35 13.76
C PHE A 141 17.50 19.52 15.06
N ARG A 142 18.12 18.44 15.54
CA ARG A 142 19.01 18.50 16.71
C ARG A 142 20.17 19.47 16.49
N ALA A 143 20.81 19.41 15.33
CA ALA A 143 21.91 20.31 14.94
C ALA A 143 21.48 21.78 14.85
N THR A 144 20.28 22.04 14.32
CA THR A 144 19.77 23.40 14.07
C THR A 144 19.28 24.09 15.34
N VAL A 145 18.69 23.31 16.25
CA VAL A 145 17.88 23.83 17.35
C VAL A 145 18.52 23.61 18.70
N VAL A 146 19.00 22.38 18.93
CA VAL A 146 19.52 21.95 20.24
C VAL A 146 20.99 22.33 20.36
N ASP A 147 21.78 22.07 19.32
CA ASP A 147 23.22 22.32 19.34
C ASP A 147 23.57 23.65 18.67
N ARG A 148 23.55 24.75 19.44
CA ARG A 148 23.82 26.11 18.95
C ARG A 148 25.27 26.35 18.49
N ARG A 149 26.12 25.33 18.44
CA ARG A 149 27.57 25.43 18.16
C ARG A 149 27.95 25.07 16.72
N ILE A 150 27.00 24.62 15.92
CA ILE A 150 27.23 24.25 14.52
C ILE A 150 27.36 25.50 13.66
N ASP A 151 28.37 25.54 12.81
CA ASP A 151 28.54 26.62 11.83
C ASP A 151 27.53 26.51 10.68
N ALA A 152 27.35 27.61 9.96
CA ALA A 152 26.34 27.71 8.90
C ALA A 152 26.57 26.71 7.75
N ALA A 153 27.80 26.26 7.51
CA ALA A 153 28.12 25.32 6.43
C ALA A 153 27.68 23.90 6.80
N ALA A 154 28.04 23.44 8.00
CA ALA A 154 27.62 22.14 8.51
C ALA A 154 26.08 22.04 8.69
N LEU A 155 25.43 23.16 9.00
CA LEU A 155 23.97 23.25 9.03
C LEU A 155 23.34 23.05 7.64
N ALA A 156 23.90 23.69 6.61
CA ALA A 156 23.44 23.57 5.24
C ALA A 156 23.62 22.14 4.70
N ASP A 157 24.75 21.51 5.01
CA ASP A 157 25.02 20.11 4.63
C ASP A 157 24.01 19.16 5.28
N SER A 158 23.75 19.32 6.59
CA SER A 158 22.77 18.47 7.29
C SER A 158 21.34 18.66 6.76
N HIS A 159 20.97 19.88 6.35
CA HIS A 159 19.68 20.15 5.72
C HIS A 159 19.57 19.48 4.34
N ALA A 160 20.64 19.57 3.55
CA ALA A 160 20.72 18.95 2.23
C ALA A 160 20.60 17.43 2.32
N ASP A 161 21.25 16.81 3.32
CA ASP A 161 21.16 15.37 3.60
C ASP A 161 19.74 14.95 3.98
N ALA A 162 19.07 15.68 4.88
CA ALA A 162 17.68 15.43 5.24
C ALA A 162 16.76 15.52 4.03
N THR A 163 16.92 16.57 3.21
CA THR A 163 16.16 16.78 1.98
C THR A 163 16.42 15.67 0.95
N ALA A 164 17.66 15.19 0.83
CA ALA A 164 18.01 14.10 -0.07
C ALA A 164 17.38 12.76 0.36
N ALA A 165 17.38 12.48 1.67
CA ALA A 165 16.76 11.29 2.22
C ALA A 165 15.24 11.28 1.97
N LEU A 166 14.57 12.43 2.14
CA LEU A 166 13.14 12.58 1.85
C LEU A 166 12.82 12.38 0.37
N ARG A 167 13.61 12.97 -0.54
CA ARG A 167 13.46 12.75 -1.98
C ARG A 167 13.65 11.28 -2.35
N THR A 168 14.57 10.58 -1.69
CA THR A 168 14.78 9.15 -1.91
C THR A 168 13.55 8.35 -1.47
N ALA A 169 12.99 8.64 -0.29
CA ALA A 169 11.78 8.01 0.19
C ALA A 169 10.56 8.30 -0.71
N ALA A 170 10.40 9.55 -1.17
CA ALA A 170 9.36 9.93 -2.12
C ALA A 170 9.50 9.18 -3.46
N GLY A 171 10.73 9.05 -3.98
CA GLY A 171 10.98 8.26 -5.18
C GLY A 171 10.68 6.77 -5.01
N ALA A 172 10.95 6.19 -3.83
CA ALA A 172 10.57 4.81 -3.51
C ALA A 172 9.04 4.64 -3.41
N ARG A 173 8.35 5.66 -2.89
CA ARG A 173 6.89 5.72 -2.85
C ARG A 173 6.29 5.75 -4.24
N ASP A 174 6.80 6.60 -5.13
CA ASP A 174 6.27 6.72 -6.49
C ASP A 174 6.48 5.42 -7.29
N ARG A 175 7.64 4.76 -7.14
CA ARG A 175 7.85 3.43 -7.73
C ARG A 175 6.85 2.39 -7.25
N LEU A 176 6.54 2.39 -5.95
CA LEU A 176 5.54 1.47 -5.40
C LEU A 176 4.15 1.76 -5.98
N ALA A 177 3.79 3.03 -6.16
CA ALA A 177 2.54 3.44 -6.77
C ALA A 177 2.44 3.01 -8.25
N ASP A 178 3.52 3.19 -9.01
CA ASP A 178 3.58 2.78 -10.42
C ASP A 178 3.39 1.27 -10.57
N LEU A 179 4.08 0.47 -9.75
CA LEU A 179 3.96 -0.99 -9.75
C LEU A 179 2.58 -1.48 -9.30
N ALA A 180 1.90 -0.73 -8.43
CA ALA A 180 0.55 -1.07 -7.99
C ALA A 180 -0.53 -0.70 -9.02
N ALA A 181 -0.18 0.12 -10.02
CA ALA A 181 -1.10 0.55 -11.08
C ALA A 181 -1.11 -0.40 -12.29
N THR A 182 -0.07 -1.22 -12.45
CA THR A 182 0.05 -2.30 -13.46
C THR A 182 -0.72 -3.56 -13.09
#